data_AF-A0A9R1VDC0-F1
#
_entry.id   AF-A0A9R1VDC0-F1
#
_cell.length_a   1.000
_cell.length_b   1.000
_cell.length_c   1.000
_cell.angle_alpha   90.00
_cell.angle_beta   90.00
_cell.angle_gamma   90.00
#
_symmetry.space_group_name_H-M   'P 1'
#
loop_
_entity.id
_entity.type
_entity.pdbx_description
1 polymer ?
#
loop_
_entity_poly.entity_id
_entity_poly.type
_entity_poly.pdbx_seq_one_letter_code
_entity_poly.pdbx_strand_id
1 'polypeptide(L)'
;MKMQHMLELKDLNPRHARKSTWLQSQHSRTFISWFKKEVGKRLANGEDICDDVRWLAKGPNFAVSKYSSFPINEYHFHTTSRDESRTAQCNGIASAKDSNPVYGAVTYFGRINEIWDLDYRMFTIPVFMCDWVDSRGVKKDDLGFMIVNFDRLGQKSEPFVLASQVKQIDVSYSNDLSSYVATLRLRSLRVKF
;
A
#
# COMPACT_ATOMS: atom_id res chain seq x y z
N MET A 1 1.51 7.50 17.26
CA MET A 1 0.46 8.29 16.58
C MET A 1 -0.74 7.44 16.11
N LYS A 2 -0.61 6.45 15.20
CA LYS A 2 -1.76 5.58 14.79
C LYS A 2 -2.50 4.95 15.98
N MET A 3 -1.76 4.27 16.87
CA MET A 3 -2.33 3.60 18.04
C MET A 3 -3.02 4.60 18.98
N GLN A 4 -2.43 5.77 19.20
CA GLN A 4 -3.00 6.82 20.04
C GLN A 4 -4.34 7.32 19.50
N HIS A 5 -4.44 7.61 18.20
CA HIS A 5 -5.70 7.99 17.58
C HIS A 5 -6.76 6.89 17.70
N MET A 6 -6.36 5.63 17.48
CA MET A 6 -7.27 4.49 17.61
C MET A 6 -7.79 4.31 19.04
N LEU A 7 -6.97 4.60 20.06
CA LEU A 7 -7.38 4.57 21.46
C LEU A 7 -8.35 5.72 21.76
N GLU A 8 -8.03 6.95 21.34
CA GLU A 8 -8.92 8.11 21.54
C GLU A 8 -10.29 7.89 20.88
N LEU A 9 -10.34 7.31 19.68
CA LEU A 9 -11.60 6.96 19.02
C LEU A 9 -12.41 5.91 19.80
N LYS A 10 -11.73 4.94 20.43
CA LYS A 10 -12.39 3.93 21.29
C LYS A 10 -13.00 4.57 22.53
N ASP A 11 -12.27 5.47 23.16
CA ASP A 11 -12.70 6.14 24.39
C ASP A 11 -13.86 7.10 24.12
N LEU A 12 -13.82 7.85 23.01
CA LEU A 12 -14.88 8.77 22.62
C LEU A 12 -16.14 8.05 22.10
N ASN A 13 -16.02 6.84 21.56
CA ASN A 13 -17.12 6.13 20.89
C ASN A 13 -17.21 4.64 21.28
N PRO A 14 -17.35 4.30 22.57
CA PRO A 14 -17.16 2.93 23.07
C PRO A 14 -18.16 1.91 22.49
N ARG A 15 -19.38 2.35 22.13
CA ARG A 15 -20.37 1.47 21.50
C ARG A 15 -20.04 1.18 20.04
N HIS A 16 -19.68 2.21 19.27
CA HIS A 16 -19.36 2.07 17.84
C HIS A 16 -18.01 1.39 17.62
N ALA A 17 -17.02 1.65 18.48
CA ALA A 17 -15.68 1.10 18.39
C ALA A 17 -15.61 -0.42 18.58
N ARG A 18 -16.68 -1.06 19.07
CA ARG A 18 -16.84 -2.53 19.07
C ARG A 18 -16.87 -3.09 17.64
N LYS A 19 -17.31 -2.31 16.66
CA LYS A 19 -17.28 -2.67 15.24
C LYS A 19 -15.94 -2.26 14.65
N SER A 20 -15.06 -3.23 14.39
CA SER A 20 -13.72 -2.99 13.82
C SER A 20 -13.77 -2.19 12.51
N THR A 21 -14.73 -2.50 11.62
CA THR A 21 -14.91 -1.79 10.35
C THR A 21 -15.23 -0.30 10.54
N TRP A 22 -16.07 0.02 11.53
CA TRP A 22 -16.37 1.42 11.86
C TRP A 22 -15.13 2.12 12.40
N LEU A 23 -14.39 1.48 13.31
CA LEU A 23 -13.19 2.06 13.91
C LEU A 23 -12.12 2.36 12.86
N GLN A 24 -11.84 1.41 11.96
CA GLN A 24 -10.89 1.61 10.86
C GLN A 24 -11.37 2.72 9.91
N SER A 25 -12.65 2.72 9.53
CA SER A 25 -13.21 3.76 8.67
C SER A 25 -13.12 5.16 9.30
N GLN A 26 -13.43 5.29 10.60
CA GLN A 26 -13.30 6.58 11.28
C GLN A 26 -11.84 7.01 11.41
N HIS A 27 -10.94 6.08 11.71
CA HIS A 27 -9.51 6.35 11.72
C HIS A 27 -9.05 6.90 10.38
N SER A 28 -9.27 6.19 9.27
CA SER A 28 -8.84 6.63 7.94
C SER A 28 -9.43 8.00 7.57
N ARG A 29 -10.68 8.29 7.97
CA ARG A 29 -11.36 9.57 7.67
C ARG A 29 -10.83 10.76 8.48
N THR A 30 -10.45 10.55 9.73
CA THR A 30 -10.16 11.64 10.68
C THR A 30 -8.69 11.74 11.06
N PHE A 31 -7.87 10.76 10.71
CA PHE A 31 -6.47 10.70 11.15
C PHE A 31 -5.64 11.90 10.72
N ILE A 32 -5.78 12.39 9.49
CA ILE A 32 -4.97 13.52 8.99
C ILE A 32 -5.24 14.79 9.80
N SER A 33 -6.52 15.13 10.01
CA SER A 33 -6.91 16.33 10.77
C SER A 33 -6.58 16.18 12.26
N TRP A 34 -6.82 14.99 12.83
CA TRP A 34 -6.42 14.66 14.19
C TRP A 34 -4.90 14.79 14.38
N PHE A 35 -4.11 14.23 13.47
CA PHE A 35 -2.65 14.20 13.56
C PHE A 35 -2.06 15.61 13.50
N LYS A 36 -2.56 16.45 12.59
CA LYS A 36 -2.17 17.88 12.53
C LYS A 36 -2.49 18.61 13.84
N LYS A 37 -3.67 18.38 14.42
CA LYS A 37 -4.09 18.99 15.69
C LYS A 37 -3.22 18.50 16.85
N GLU A 38 -2.96 17.21 16.93
CA GLU A 38 -2.17 16.59 17.99
C GLU A 38 -0.72 17.10 17.99
N VAL A 39 -0.06 17.12 16.82
CA VAL A 39 1.29 17.69 16.70
C VAL A 39 1.29 19.18 17.06
N GLY A 40 0.28 19.95 16.62
CA GLY A 40 0.14 21.36 16.98
C GLY A 40 0.02 21.61 18.49
N LYS A 41 -0.76 20.78 19.21
CA LYS A 41 -0.87 20.86 20.68
C LYS A 41 0.47 20.62 21.38
N ARG A 42 1.17 19.56 20.99
CA ARG A 42 2.47 19.20 21.59
C ARG A 42 3.51 20.30 21.40
N LEU A 43 3.56 20.89 20.20
CA LEU A 43 4.43 22.03 19.92
C LEU A 43 4.08 23.25 20.80
N ALA A 44 2.79 23.54 20.96
CA ALA A 44 2.34 24.64 21.83
C ALA A 44 2.68 24.41 23.31
N ASN A 45 2.76 23.15 23.73
CA ASN A 45 3.21 22.75 25.07
C ASN A 45 4.74 22.74 25.23
N GLY A 46 5.50 23.07 24.19
CA GLY A 46 6.96 23.05 24.23
C GLY A 46 7.58 21.66 24.18
N GLU A 47 6.81 20.63 23.78
CA GLU A 47 7.36 19.28 23.59
C GLU A 47 8.32 19.26 22.40
N ASP A 48 9.44 18.57 22.55
CA ASP A 48 10.32 18.29 21.43
C ASP A 48 9.76 17.14 20.58
N ILE A 49 9.65 17.38 19.28
CA ILE A 49 9.04 16.48 18.31
C ILE A 49 10.01 16.40 17.14
N CYS A 50 10.34 15.21 16.65
CA CYS A 50 11.24 15.10 15.51
C CYS A 50 10.69 15.83 14.28
N ASP A 51 11.59 16.38 13.47
CA ASP A 51 11.21 17.19 12.30
C ASP A 51 10.37 16.42 11.29
N ASP A 52 10.62 15.12 11.10
CA ASP A 52 9.82 14.28 10.20
C ASP A 52 8.34 14.29 10.59
N VAL A 53 8.04 14.16 11.88
CA VAL A 53 6.65 14.21 12.39
C VAL A 53 6.05 15.60 12.19
N ARG A 54 6.85 16.67 12.38
CA ARG A 54 6.42 18.05 12.13
C ARG A 54 6.06 18.26 10.66
N TRP A 55 6.87 17.74 9.73
CA TRP A 55 6.64 17.87 8.28
C TRP A 55 5.46 17.00 7.81
N LEU A 56 5.36 15.76 8.28
CA LEU A 56 4.21 14.91 8.01
C LEU A 56 2.89 15.57 8.42
N ALA A 57 2.85 16.24 9.57
CA ALA A 57 1.65 16.92 10.07
C ALA A 57 1.25 18.15 9.24
N LYS A 58 2.19 18.77 8.53
CA LYS A 58 1.93 19.87 7.59
C LYS A 58 1.32 19.37 6.27
N GLY A 59 1.53 18.10 5.94
CA GLY A 59 1.11 17.49 4.68
C GLY A 59 2.13 17.72 3.54
N PRO A 60 2.01 16.94 2.46
CA PRO A 60 2.88 17.09 1.31
C PRO A 60 2.53 18.36 0.52
N ASN A 61 3.40 18.73 -0.40
CA ASN A 61 3.13 19.71 -1.43
C ASN A 61 1.91 19.26 -2.28
N PHE A 62 1.14 20.22 -2.79
CA PHE A 62 -0.01 19.94 -3.63
C PHE A 62 0.40 19.45 -5.03
N ALA A 63 1.62 19.77 -5.47
CA ALA A 63 2.20 19.22 -6.68
C ALA A 63 2.81 17.84 -6.38
N VAL A 64 2.56 16.89 -7.28
CA VAL A 64 3.07 15.51 -7.19
C VAL A 64 3.87 15.18 -8.44
N SER A 65 5.08 14.68 -8.25
CA SER A 65 5.88 14.09 -9.33
C SER A 65 5.38 12.68 -9.64
N LYS A 66 5.16 12.39 -10.93
CA LYS A 66 4.70 11.09 -11.40
C LYS A 66 5.77 10.39 -12.24
N TYR A 67 5.88 9.08 -12.10
CA TYR A 67 6.88 8.27 -12.79
C TYR A 67 6.24 7.05 -13.47
N SER A 68 6.84 6.61 -14.58
CA SER A 68 6.49 5.35 -15.25
C SER A 68 7.28 4.15 -14.72
N SER A 69 8.37 4.40 -13.98
CA SER A 69 9.14 3.40 -13.24
C SER A 69 9.75 3.96 -11.98
N PHE A 70 9.96 3.10 -10.98
CA PHE A 70 10.58 3.49 -9.73
C PHE A 70 11.51 2.38 -9.19
N PRO A 71 12.81 2.66 -9.00
CA PRO A 71 13.75 1.69 -8.44
C PRO A 71 13.67 1.65 -6.92
N ILE A 72 13.60 0.46 -6.33
CA ILE A 72 13.76 0.24 -4.88
C ILE A 72 14.63 -0.98 -4.67
N ASN A 73 15.78 -0.77 -4.04
CA ASN A 73 16.81 -1.80 -3.89
C ASN A 73 17.15 -2.41 -5.26
N GLU A 74 16.97 -3.72 -5.43
CA GLU A 74 17.24 -4.44 -6.68
C GLU A 74 16.03 -4.52 -7.63
N TYR A 75 14.88 -3.97 -7.23
CA TYR A 75 13.62 -4.07 -7.96
C TYR A 75 13.30 -2.78 -8.73
N HIS A 76 12.68 -2.95 -9.90
CA HIS A 76 12.24 -1.84 -10.75
C HIS A 76 10.73 -1.95 -10.97
N PHE A 77 9.96 -1.20 -10.20
CA PHE A 77 8.52 -1.16 -10.31
C PHE A 77 8.11 -0.35 -11.54
N HIS A 78 7.16 -0.83 -12.32
CA HIS A 78 6.66 -0.13 -13.51
C HIS A 78 5.16 0.15 -13.40
N THR A 79 4.71 1.21 -14.06
CA THR A 79 3.27 1.42 -14.28
C THR A 79 2.75 0.43 -15.31
N THR A 80 1.46 0.08 -15.21
CA THR A 80 0.80 -0.82 -16.17
C THR A 80 0.93 -0.31 -17.60
N SER A 81 0.74 1.00 -17.83
CA SER A 81 0.92 1.64 -19.15
C SER A 81 2.30 1.47 -19.76
N ARG A 82 3.36 1.28 -18.95
CA ARG A 82 4.73 1.06 -19.43
C ARG A 82 4.99 -0.40 -19.82
N ASP A 83 4.31 -1.32 -19.17
CA ASP A 83 4.48 -2.76 -19.37
C ASP A 83 3.40 -3.39 -20.27
N GLU A 84 2.44 -2.59 -20.74
CA GLU A 84 1.56 -2.92 -21.88
C GLU A 84 2.45 -3.34 -23.06
N SER A 85 2.30 -4.59 -23.53
CA SER A 85 3.09 -5.32 -24.56
C SER A 85 4.25 -6.22 -24.09
N ARG A 86 4.58 -6.30 -22.79
CA ARG A 86 5.67 -7.17 -22.31
C ARG A 86 5.19 -8.51 -21.78
N THR A 87 5.89 -9.59 -22.16
CA THR A 87 5.59 -10.97 -21.76
C THR A 87 5.79 -11.22 -20.25
N ALA A 88 6.73 -10.50 -19.64
CA ALA A 88 6.93 -10.46 -18.20
C ALA A 88 6.75 -9.02 -17.73
N GLN A 89 5.78 -8.79 -16.85
CA GLN A 89 5.48 -7.45 -16.33
C GLN A 89 5.99 -7.28 -14.90
N CYS A 90 6.57 -6.11 -14.66
CA CYS A 90 7.14 -5.61 -13.41
C CYS A 90 6.14 -4.70 -12.65
N ASN A 91 4.92 -4.56 -13.16
CA ASN A 91 3.82 -3.79 -12.56
C ASN A 91 3.08 -4.53 -11.44
N GLY A 92 3.31 -5.83 -11.31
CA GLY A 92 2.66 -6.66 -10.29
C GLY A 92 3.28 -6.45 -8.92
N ILE A 93 2.42 -6.33 -7.91
CA ILE A 93 2.82 -6.19 -6.51
C ILE A 93 2.04 -7.11 -5.57
N ALA A 94 2.69 -7.46 -4.47
CA ALA A 94 2.07 -8.10 -3.31
C ALA A 94 2.31 -7.27 -2.05
N SER A 95 1.28 -7.11 -1.22
CA SER A 95 1.39 -6.44 0.09
C SER A 95 0.75 -7.28 1.19
N ALA A 96 1.32 -7.22 2.40
CA ALA A 96 0.74 -7.86 3.57
C ALA A 96 -0.40 -7.00 4.12
N LYS A 97 -1.52 -7.64 4.49
CA LYS A 97 -2.72 -6.95 5.00
C LYS A 97 -2.49 -6.19 6.31
N ASP A 98 -1.64 -6.72 7.18
CA ASP A 98 -1.19 -6.08 8.41
C ASP A 98 0.03 -6.88 8.93
N SER A 99 0.98 -6.22 9.59
CA SER A 99 1.98 -6.87 10.44
C SER A 99 1.41 -7.29 11.80
N ASN A 100 0.08 -7.35 11.93
CA ASN A 100 -0.63 -7.75 13.14
C ASN A 100 -0.94 -9.27 13.08
N PRO A 101 -0.33 -10.10 13.94
CA PRO A 101 -0.35 -11.57 13.82
C PRO A 101 -1.70 -12.25 14.09
N VAL A 102 -2.77 -11.51 14.37
CA VAL A 102 -4.06 -12.04 14.83
C VAL A 102 -4.93 -12.59 13.68
N TYR A 103 -4.72 -12.13 12.45
CA TYR A 103 -5.35 -12.69 11.26
C TYR A 103 -4.21 -13.14 10.35
N GLY A 104 -4.18 -14.44 10.01
CA GLY A 104 -3.11 -15.03 9.20
C GLY A 104 -2.73 -14.17 7.99
N ALA A 105 -1.48 -14.28 7.52
CA ALA A 105 -0.86 -13.40 6.52
C ALA A 105 -1.69 -13.30 5.21
N VAL A 106 -2.72 -12.46 5.19
CA VAL A 106 -3.49 -12.17 3.98
C VAL A 106 -2.59 -11.32 3.10
N THR A 107 -2.27 -11.86 1.93
CA THR A 107 -1.51 -11.14 0.91
C THR A 107 -2.49 -10.54 -0.08
N TYR A 108 -2.41 -9.24 -0.30
CA TYR A 108 -3.11 -8.54 -1.36
C TYR A 108 -2.24 -8.55 -2.62
N PHE A 109 -2.89 -8.75 -3.77
CA PHE A 109 -2.26 -8.68 -5.07
C PHE A 109 -2.82 -7.49 -5.84
N GLY A 110 -1.95 -6.75 -6.51
CA GLY A 110 -2.35 -5.59 -7.27
C GLY A 110 -1.43 -5.29 -8.44
N ARG A 111 -1.86 -4.34 -9.26
CA ARG A 111 -1.06 -3.74 -10.34
C ARG A 111 -0.87 -2.26 -10.08
N ILE A 112 0.33 -1.77 -10.35
CA ILE A 112 0.64 -0.35 -10.24
C ILE A 112 0.06 0.38 -11.45
N ASN A 113 -0.79 1.37 -11.19
CA ASN A 113 -1.33 2.27 -12.20
C ASN A 113 -0.52 3.56 -12.26
N GLU A 114 -0.23 4.14 -11.10
CA GLU A 114 0.56 5.36 -11.00
C GLU A 114 1.62 5.24 -9.91
N ILE A 115 2.77 5.88 -10.12
CA ILE A 115 3.84 5.99 -9.13
C ILE A 115 4.06 7.47 -8.83
N TRP A 116 3.91 7.85 -7.57
CA TRP A 116 3.98 9.24 -7.11
C TRP A 116 5.07 9.41 -6.07
N ASP A 117 5.81 10.51 -6.13
CA ASP A 117 6.60 11.00 -5.00
C ASP A 117 5.85 12.13 -4.29
N LEU A 118 5.53 11.90 -3.02
CA LEU A 118 4.94 12.91 -2.15
C LEU A 118 6.05 13.77 -1.55
N ASP A 119 6.16 15.02 -1.99
CA ASP A 119 7.15 15.98 -1.51
C ASP A 119 6.73 16.63 -0.18
N TYR A 120 7.43 16.32 0.91
CA TYR A 120 7.25 16.94 2.23
C TYR A 120 8.30 18.04 2.50
N ARG A 121 8.91 18.58 1.44
CA ARG A 121 9.98 19.61 1.42
C ARG A 121 11.32 19.12 1.92
N MET A 122 11.36 18.43 3.07
CA MET A 122 12.59 17.88 3.64
C MET A 122 12.90 16.46 3.16
N PHE A 123 11.88 15.72 2.76
CA PHE A 123 11.99 14.36 2.25
C PHE A 123 10.84 14.08 1.29
N THR A 124 11.02 13.04 0.47
CA THR A 124 9.97 12.51 -0.40
C THR A 124 9.52 11.14 0.09
N ILE A 125 8.24 10.83 -0.09
CA ILE A 125 7.68 9.51 0.18
C ILE A 125 7.11 8.93 -1.11
N PRO A 126 7.70 7.85 -1.66
CA PRO A 126 7.15 7.18 -2.83
C PRO A 126 5.91 6.37 -2.46
N VAL A 127 4.83 6.59 -3.20
CA VAL A 127 3.55 5.87 -3.08
C VAL A 127 3.09 5.35 -4.43
N PHE A 128 2.51 4.16 -4.43
CA PHE A 128 1.97 3.53 -5.63
C PHE A 128 0.45 3.54 -5.55
N MET A 129 -0.19 4.07 -6.58
CA MET A 129 -1.63 3.91 -6.80
C MET A 129 -1.86 2.60 -7.53
N CYS A 130 -2.64 1.72 -6.93
CA CYS A 130 -2.77 0.34 -7.36
C CYS A 130 -4.24 -0.08 -7.52
N ASP A 131 -4.48 -0.90 -8.54
CA ASP A 131 -5.69 -1.70 -8.61
C ASP A 131 -5.47 -3.00 -7.85
N TRP A 132 -6.25 -3.19 -6.79
CA TRP A 132 -6.19 -4.38 -5.94
C TRP A 132 -7.20 -5.42 -6.39
N VAL A 133 -6.76 -6.67 -6.43
CA VAL A 133 -7.57 -7.81 -6.83
C VAL A 133 -8.47 -8.20 -5.66
N ASP A 134 -9.74 -8.47 -5.95
CA ASP A 134 -10.66 -9.04 -4.98
C ASP A 134 -10.16 -10.42 -4.52
N SER A 135 -10.27 -10.72 -3.23
CA SER A 135 -9.85 -12.03 -2.68
C SER A 135 -10.46 -13.24 -3.40
N ARG A 136 -11.66 -13.10 -3.97
CA ARG A 136 -12.35 -14.15 -4.74
C ARG A 136 -11.80 -14.30 -6.16
N GLY A 137 -10.94 -13.37 -6.60
CA GLY A 137 -10.16 -13.42 -7.84
C GLY A 137 -8.81 -14.09 -7.68
N VAL A 138 -8.45 -14.52 -6.47
CA VAL A 138 -7.18 -15.17 -6.15
C VAL A 138 -7.41 -16.66 -5.90
N LYS A 139 -6.62 -17.52 -6.56
CA LYS A 139 -6.64 -18.97 -6.38
C LYS A 139 -5.22 -19.51 -6.36
N LYS A 140 -5.03 -20.72 -5.84
CA LYS A 140 -3.78 -21.47 -5.94
C LYS A 140 -4.03 -22.69 -6.82
N ASP A 141 -3.17 -22.94 -7.79
CA ASP A 141 -3.27 -24.13 -8.63
C ASP A 141 -2.64 -25.36 -7.96
N ASP A 142 -2.76 -26.52 -8.61
CA ASP A 142 -2.27 -27.80 -8.09
C ASP A 142 -0.73 -27.85 -7.98
N LEU A 143 -0.02 -27.01 -8.73
CA LEU A 143 1.45 -26.87 -8.68
C LEU A 143 1.90 -25.84 -7.64
N GLY A 144 0.95 -25.16 -7.00
CA GLY A 144 1.17 -24.19 -5.96
C GLY A 144 1.44 -22.77 -6.42
N PHE A 145 1.25 -22.45 -7.70
CA PHE A 145 1.27 -21.09 -8.22
C PHE A 145 -0.02 -20.36 -7.87
N MET A 146 0.08 -19.05 -7.67
CA MET A 146 -1.09 -18.22 -7.45
C MET A 146 -1.63 -17.76 -8.81
N ILE A 147 -2.94 -17.90 -9.02
CA ILE A 147 -3.66 -17.38 -10.18
C ILE A 147 -4.46 -16.18 -9.71
N VAL A 148 -4.35 -15.06 -10.43
CA VAL A 148 -4.84 -13.76 -9.97
C VAL A 148 -5.63 -13.09 -11.10
N ASN A 149 -6.95 -13.00 -10.94
CA ASN A 149 -7.81 -12.39 -11.95
C ASN A 149 -7.93 -10.86 -11.76
N PHE A 150 -7.16 -10.09 -12.52
CA PHE A 150 -7.20 -8.63 -12.55
C PHE A 150 -8.48 -8.02 -13.15
N ASP A 151 -9.34 -8.78 -13.82
CA ASP A 151 -10.68 -8.29 -14.20
C ASP A 151 -11.63 -8.25 -12.99
N ARG A 152 -11.23 -8.88 -11.88
CA ARG A 152 -12.00 -8.92 -10.63
C ARG A 152 -11.34 -8.05 -9.57
N LEU A 153 -11.52 -6.74 -9.69
CA LEU A 153 -10.99 -5.77 -8.72
C LEU A 153 -11.83 -5.70 -7.43
N GLY A 154 -11.14 -5.50 -6.30
CA GLY A 154 -11.72 -5.33 -4.97
C GLY A 154 -12.17 -3.89 -4.67
N GLN A 155 -12.58 -3.63 -3.43
CA GLN A 155 -13.00 -2.29 -3.02
C GLN A 155 -11.85 -1.27 -3.09
N LYS A 156 -12.15 -0.11 -3.72
CA LYS A 156 -11.21 0.98 -4.03
C LYS A 156 -10.93 1.94 -2.86
N SER A 157 -11.26 1.58 -1.61
CA SER A 157 -11.23 2.57 -0.51
C SER A 157 -9.81 3.06 -0.18
N GLU A 158 -8.79 2.24 -0.41
CA GLU A 158 -7.38 2.57 -0.15
C GLU A 158 -6.52 2.14 -1.36
N PRO A 159 -6.45 2.97 -2.43
CA PRO A 159 -5.72 2.62 -3.64
C PRO A 159 -4.21 2.86 -3.51
N PHE A 160 -3.77 3.61 -2.51
CA PHE A 160 -2.36 3.96 -2.32
C PHE A 160 -1.68 3.01 -1.31
N VAL A 161 -0.44 2.65 -1.61
CA VAL A 161 0.45 1.91 -0.72
C VAL A 161 1.84 2.53 -0.74
N LEU A 162 2.54 2.51 0.39
CA LEU A 162 3.94 2.93 0.42
C LEU A 162 4.77 1.97 -0.42
N ALA A 163 5.70 2.50 -1.19
CA ALA A 163 6.55 1.66 -2.01
C ALA A 163 7.44 0.70 -1.18
N SER A 164 7.73 1.05 0.08
CA SER A 164 8.43 0.21 1.05
C SER A 164 7.58 -0.95 1.63
N GLN A 165 6.26 -0.95 1.41
CA GLN A 165 5.32 -1.94 1.95
C GLN A 165 4.90 -3.00 0.93
N VAL A 166 5.50 -2.97 -0.27
CA VAL A 166 5.16 -3.89 -1.35
C VAL A 166 6.38 -4.72 -1.76
N LYS A 167 6.10 -5.92 -2.28
CA LYS A 167 7.06 -6.75 -2.98
C LYS A 167 6.69 -6.81 -4.44
N GLN A 168 7.69 -6.65 -5.32
CA GLN A 168 7.49 -6.88 -6.74
C GLN A 168 7.24 -8.36 -7.00
N ILE A 169 6.29 -8.65 -7.88
CA ILE A 169 5.99 -9.99 -8.37
C ILE A 169 6.04 -9.97 -9.89
N ASP A 170 6.62 -11.00 -10.50
CA ASP A 170 6.61 -11.16 -11.95
C ASP A 170 5.21 -11.64 -12.40
N VAL A 171 4.59 -10.94 -13.35
CA VAL A 171 3.28 -11.33 -13.90
C VAL A 171 3.46 -11.87 -15.31
N SER A 172 2.90 -13.06 -15.56
CA SER A 172 2.89 -13.76 -16.85
C SER A 172 1.47 -13.87 -17.40
N TYR A 173 1.32 -14.02 -18.72
CA TYR A 173 0.02 -14.18 -19.39
C TYR A 173 -0.03 -15.55 -20.06
N SER A 174 -1.10 -16.31 -19.82
CA SER A 174 -1.38 -17.58 -20.51
C SER A 174 -2.65 -17.44 -21.35
N ASN A 175 -2.60 -17.85 -22.62
CA ASN A 175 -3.72 -17.72 -23.56
C ASN A 175 -4.89 -18.69 -23.27
N ASP A 176 -4.71 -19.68 -22.40
CA ASP A 176 -5.70 -20.75 -22.16
C ASP A 176 -6.77 -20.41 -21.11
N LEU A 177 -6.65 -19.27 -20.44
CA LEU A 177 -7.65 -18.82 -19.48
C LEU A 177 -7.92 -17.35 -19.74
N SER A 178 -9.19 -16.96 -19.76
CA SER A 178 -9.65 -15.56 -19.63
C SER A 178 -9.33 -14.98 -18.24
N SER A 179 -8.20 -15.39 -17.66
CA SER A 179 -7.77 -15.20 -16.28
C SER A 179 -6.25 -15.03 -16.30
N TYR A 180 -5.76 -13.88 -15.86
CA TYR A 180 -4.32 -13.62 -15.77
C TYR A 180 -3.65 -14.60 -14.79
N VAL A 181 -2.61 -15.31 -15.24
CA VAL A 181 -1.84 -16.24 -14.39
C VAL A 181 -0.59 -15.51 -13.90
N ALA A 182 -0.69 -14.86 -12.74
CA ALA A 182 0.47 -14.27 -12.09
C ALA A 182 1.35 -15.35 -11.45
N THR A 183 2.31 -15.90 -12.19
CA THR A 183 3.30 -16.81 -11.60
C THR A 183 4.15 -16.06 -10.57
N LEU A 184 3.78 -16.15 -9.29
CA LEU A 184 4.53 -15.54 -8.19
C LEU A 184 5.87 -16.25 -8.01
N ARG A 185 6.86 -15.89 -8.82
CA ARG A 185 8.26 -16.08 -8.43
C ARG A 185 8.64 -14.89 -7.57
N LEU A 186 8.72 -15.11 -6.26
CA LEU A 186 9.61 -14.28 -5.46
C LEU A 186 10.98 -14.41 -6.13
N ARG A 187 11.52 -13.30 -6.66
CA ARG A 187 12.91 -13.33 -7.11
C ARG A 187 13.74 -13.65 -5.88
N SER A 188 14.26 -14.88 -5.85
CA SER A 188 15.20 -15.32 -4.81
C SER A 188 16.29 -14.26 -4.72
N LEU A 189 16.59 -13.82 -3.50
CA LEU A 189 17.82 -13.10 -3.20
C LEU A 189 18.95 -13.87 -3.85
N ARG A 190 19.50 -13.36 -4.96
CA ARG A 190 20.80 -13.82 -5.43
C ARG A 190 21.79 -13.13 -4.53
N VAL A 191 22.08 -13.75 -3.39
CA VAL A 191 23.30 -13.46 -2.64
C VAL A 191 24.44 -13.74 -3.62
N LYS A 192 25.01 -12.70 -4.21
CA LYS A 192 26.30 -12.79 -4.85
C LYS A 192 27.32 -12.82 -3.72
N PHE A 193 28.06 -13.92 -3.61
CA PHE A 193 29.26 -14.04 -2.78
C PHE A 193 30.33 -13.05 -3.25
#